data_AF-A0A396U1U9-F1
#
_entry.id   AF-A0A396U1U9-F1
#
_cell.length_a   1.000
_cell.length_b   1.000
_cell.length_c   1.000
_cell.angle_alpha   90.00
_cell.angle_beta   90.00
_cell.angle_gamma   90.00
#
_symmetry.space_group_name_H-M   'P 1'
#
loop_
_entity.id
_entity.type
_entity.pdbx_description
1 polymer ?
#
loop_
_entity_poly.entity_id
_entity_poly.type
_entity_poly.pdbx_seq_one_letter_code
_entity_poly.pdbx_strand_id
1 'polypeptide(L)'
;MDFNCIAPTVVFQEVPNEISLCFSITGCKVGCKGCHSTELWNENYGMSLSKNNYLHWLKKYKGLISCVVFFGGEWQPNALIEKLLIAKNLGLKTCLYSGEKHIGINISQHLDFLKTGDWRAELGGLESVTTNQIFRDMNTGEKLNHLFIKDPINTNLLQGANNVAA
;
A
#
# COMPACT_ATOMS: atom_id res chain seq x y z
N MET A 1 -21.38 8.27 -1.41
CA MET A 1 -20.18 7.73 -2.08
C MET A 1 -19.65 6.68 -1.14
N ASP A 2 -19.74 5.43 -1.57
CA ASP A 2 -19.48 4.28 -0.69
C ASP A 2 -17.97 4.04 -0.60
N PHE A 3 -17.46 3.83 0.60
CA PHE A 3 -16.04 3.53 0.82
C PHE A 3 -15.87 2.01 0.72
N ASN A 4 -15.74 1.54 -0.51
CA ASN A 4 -15.71 0.11 -0.84
C ASN A 4 -14.27 -0.35 -1.08
N CYS A 5 -14.02 -1.63 -0.83
CA CYS A 5 -12.75 -2.26 -1.14
C CYS A 5 -12.96 -3.65 -1.72
N ILE A 6 -11.98 -4.17 -2.45
CA ILE A 6 -11.92 -5.61 -2.72
C ILE A 6 -11.58 -6.37 -1.42
N ALA A 7 -11.72 -7.69 -1.42
CA ALA A 7 -11.40 -8.51 -0.25
C ALA A 7 -9.95 -8.25 0.21
N PRO A 8 -9.72 -7.81 1.47
CA PRO A 8 -8.39 -7.51 1.97
C PRO A 8 -7.47 -8.72 2.00
N THR A 9 -6.20 -8.52 1.67
CA THR A 9 -5.17 -9.56 1.61
C THR A 9 -3.96 -9.19 2.45
N VAL A 10 -3.28 -10.21 2.99
CA VAL A 10 -1.99 -10.00 3.68
C VAL A 10 -0.89 -9.93 2.62
N VAL A 11 -0.07 -8.89 2.68
CA VAL A 11 1.05 -8.62 1.77
C VAL A 11 2.33 -8.38 2.56
N PHE A 12 3.48 -8.66 1.93
CA PHE A 12 4.80 -8.62 2.57
C PHE A 12 5.75 -7.59 1.98
N GLN A 13 5.56 -7.23 0.71
CA GLN A 13 6.55 -6.42 -0.03
C GLN A 13 6.13 -4.96 -0.17
N GLU A 14 4.87 -4.62 0.12
CA GLU A 14 4.35 -3.26 -0.06
C GLU A 14 4.84 -2.27 1.00
N VAL A 15 5.14 -2.74 2.19
CA VAL A 15 5.76 -1.92 3.23
C VAL A 15 6.95 -2.70 3.77
N PRO A 16 8.18 -2.36 3.34
CA PRO A 16 9.37 -3.10 3.76
C PRO A 16 9.46 -3.24 5.28
N ASN A 17 9.81 -4.44 5.74
CA ASN A 17 9.87 -4.84 7.15
C ASN A 17 8.52 -4.91 7.90
N GLU A 18 7.38 -4.83 7.19
CA GLU A 18 6.05 -4.93 7.80
C GLU A 18 5.23 -6.05 7.16
N ILE A 19 4.47 -6.76 7.98
CA ILE A 19 3.39 -7.62 7.49
C ILE A 19 2.14 -6.76 7.42
N SER A 20 1.70 -6.46 6.20
CA SER A 20 0.64 -5.48 5.95
C SER A 20 -0.68 -6.15 5.60
N LEU A 21 -1.78 -5.65 6.16
CA LEU A 21 -3.10 -5.91 5.62
C LEU A 21 -3.44 -4.85 4.57
N CYS A 22 -3.61 -5.29 3.32
CA CYS A 22 -3.86 -4.43 2.18
C CYS A 22 -5.35 -4.22 1.94
N PHE A 23 -5.76 -2.96 1.82
CA PHE A 23 -7.11 -2.54 1.46
C PHE A 23 -7.06 -1.77 0.14
N SER A 24 -7.47 -2.39 -0.96
CA SER A 24 -7.57 -1.71 -2.25
C SER A 24 -8.95 -1.09 -2.43
N ILE A 25 -8.99 0.24 -2.37
CA ILE A 25 -10.22 1.03 -2.35
C ILE A 25 -10.70 1.26 -3.79
N THR A 26 -12.00 1.07 -4.01
CA THR A 26 -12.62 1.27 -5.32
C THR A 26 -13.10 2.73 -5.52
N GLY A 27 -13.32 3.12 -6.76
CA GLY A 27 -13.62 4.51 -7.15
C GLY A 27 -12.39 5.32 -7.58
N CYS A 28 -11.31 4.66 -8.00
CA CYS A 28 -10.10 5.35 -8.46
C CYS A 28 -10.39 6.25 -9.67
N LYS A 29 -9.99 7.51 -9.57
CA LYS A 29 -10.24 8.55 -10.59
C LYS A 29 -9.04 8.80 -11.51
N VAL A 30 -7.87 8.25 -11.21
CA VAL A 30 -6.63 8.49 -11.96
C VAL A 30 -6.68 7.82 -13.34
N GLY A 31 -7.24 6.61 -13.42
CA GLY A 31 -7.46 5.95 -14.72
C GLY A 31 -6.18 5.65 -15.50
N CYS A 32 -5.08 5.28 -14.83
CA CYS A 32 -3.77 5.09 -15.48
C CYS A 32 -3.87 4.14 -16.69
N LYS A 33 -3.29 4.53 -17.83
CA LYS A 33 -3.21 3.68 -19.01
C LYS A 33 -2.41 2.41 -18.69
N GLY A 34 -3.02 1.24 -18.92
CA GLY A 34 -2.41 -0.07 -18.63
C GLY A 34 -2.50 -0.50 -17.16
N CYS A 35 -3.36 0.14 -16.36
CA CYS A 35 -3.60 -0.26 -14.97
C CYS A 35 -3.95 -1.77 -14.87
N HIS A 36 -3.28 -2.47 -13.96
CA HIS A 36 -3.52 -3.90 -13.69
C HIS A 36 -4.73 -4.16 -12.79
N SER A 37 -5.39 -3.13 -12.29
CA SER A 37 -6.50 -3.22 -11.33
C SER A 37 -7.66 -2.32 -11.76
N THR A 38 -8.07 -2.42 -13.03
CA THR A 38 -9.14 -1.59 -13.61
C THR A 38 -10.48 -1.80 -12.92
N GLU A 39 -10.69 -2.94 -12.26
CA GLU A 39 -11.85 -3.21 -11.41
C GLU A 39 -12.00 -2.18 -10.27
N LEU A 40 -10.89 -1.56 -9.82
CA LEU A 40 -10.91 -0.54 -8.78
C LEU A 40 -11.47 0.81 -9.27
N TRP A 41 -11.74 0.99 -10.56
CA TRP A 41 -12.29 2.25 -11.08
C TRP A 41 -13.79 2.38 -10.78
N ASN A 42 -14.50 1.26 -10.68
CA ASN A 42 -15.92 1.28 -10.38
C ASN A 42 -16.15 1.41 -8.86
N GLU A 43 -16.63 2.57 -8.41
CA GLU A 43 -16.93 2.85 -7.00
C GLU A 43 -17.93 1.89 -6.35
N ASN A 44 -18.79 1.25 -7.15
CA ASN A 44 -19.79 0.29 -6.67
C ASN A 44 -19.26 -1.15 -6.61
N TYR A 45 -18.01 -1.39 -7.03
CA TYR A 45 -17.41 -2.72 -6.98
C TYR A 45 -16.83 -3.02 -5.59
N GLY A 46 -16.80 -4.31 -5.23
CA GLY A 46 -16.25 -4.80 -3.97
C GLY A 46 -17.27 -4.83 -2.82
N MET A 47 -16.78 -4.68 -1.60
CA MET A 47 -17.56 -4.71 -0.37
C MET A 47 -17.40 -3.40 0.41
N SER A 48 -18.46 -3.01 1.12
CA SER A 48 -18.39 -1.84 2.02
C SER A 48 -17.35 -2.05 3.11
N LEU A 49 -16.37 -1.14 3.18
CA LEU A 49 -15.40 -1.06 4.26
C LEU A 49 -15.92 -0.16 5.39
N SER A 50 -17.11 -0.51 5.87
CA SER A 50 -17.71 0.11 7.05
C SER A 50 -16.78 -0.03 8.27
N LYS A 51 -17.00 0.81 9.29
CA LYS A 51 -16.24 0.73 10.55
C LYS A 51 -16.26 -0.70 11.14
N ASN A 52 -17.42 -1.34 11.13
CA ASN A 52 -17.59 -2.69 11.68
C ASN A 52 -16.84 -3.75 10.86
N ASN A 53 -16.94 -3.68 9.53
CA ASN A 53 -16.22 -4.61 8.64
C ASN A 53 -14.71 -4.42 8.75
N TYR A 54 -14.24 -3.18 8.84
CA TYR A 54 -12.82 -2.88 9.04
C TYR A 54 -12.31 -3.44 10.36
N LEU A 55 -13.01 -3.19 11.47
CA LEU A 55 -12.65 -3.76 12.78
C LEU A 55 -12.67 -5.28 12.79
N HIS A 56 -13.61 -5.90 12.07
CA HIS A 56 -13.65 -7.36 11.90
C HIS A 56 -12.36 -7.88 11.22
N TRP A 57 -11.94 -7.24 10.13
CA TRP A 57 -10.69 -7.58 9.44
C TRP A 57 -9.46 -7.41 10.33
N LEU A 58 -9.35 -6.29 11.04
CA LEU A 58 -8.23 -6.06 11.96
C LEU A 58 -8.21 -7.08 13.11
N LYS A 59 -9.38 -7.45 13.64
CA LYS A 59 -9.48 -8.48 14.68
C LYS A 59 -9.07 -9.86 14.15
N LYS A 60 -9.46 -10.21 12.92
CA LYS A 60 -9.12 -11.49 12.29
C LYS A 60 -7.60 -11.70 12.19
N TYR A 61 -6.84 -10.63 11.93
CA TYR A 61 -5.39 -10.68 11.78
C TYR A 61 -4.62 -10.11 12.99
N LYS A 62 -5.28 -9.93 14.13
CA LYS A 62 -4.67 -9.36 15.33
C LYS A 62 -3.45 -10.17 15.75
N GLY A 63 -2.30 -9.50 15.90
CA GLY A 63 -1.03 -10.13 16.27
C GLY A 63 -0.27 -10.78 15.11
N LEU A 64 -0.85 -10.81 13.91
CA LEU A 64 -0.20 -11.32 12.68
C LEU A 64 0.27 -10.19 11.76
N ILE A 65 -0.37 -9.02 11.83
CA ILE A 65 -0.03 -7.84 11.04
C ILE A 65 0.56 -6.75 11.94
N SER A 66 1.44 -5.95 11.36
CA SER A 66 2.07 -4.80 12.00
C SER A 66 1.71 -3.48 11.30
N CYS A 67 1.16 -3.56 10.09
CA CYS A 67 0.79 -2.41 9.28
C CYS A 67 -0.55 -2.62 8.56
N VAL A 68 -1.23 -1.53 8.24
CA VAL A 68 -2.28 -1.47 7.22
C VAL A 68 -1.80 -0.62 6.05
N VAL A 69 -2.05 -1.08 4.84
CA VAL A 69 -1.77 -0.31 3.62
C VAL A 69 -3.05 -0.12 2.83
N PHE A 70 -3.33 1.12 2.46
CA PHE A 70 -4.45 1.48 1.59
C PHE A 70 -3.92 1.71 0.17
N PHE A 71 -4.46 1.01 -0.81
CA PHE A 71 -4.27 1.35 -2.21
C PHE A 71 -5.43 2.22 -2.65
N GLY A 72 -5.18 3.53 -2.72
CA GLY A 72 -6.20 4.53 -3.00
C GLY A 72 -7.09 4.89 -1.81
N GLY A 73 -8.19 5.59 -2.10
CA GLY A 73 -9.20 6.02 -1.13
C GLY A 73 -9.07 7.48 -0.67
N GLU A 74 -8.01 8.17 -1.08
CA GLU A 74 -7.77 9.59 -0.80
C GLU A 74 -8.86 10.51 -1.36
N TRP A 75 -9.60 10.08 -2.38
CA TRP A 75 -10.78 10.78 -2.92
C TRP A 75 -11.98 10.79 -1.95
N GLN A 76 -11.93 10.00 -0.87
CA GLN A 76 -12.89 9.99 0.23
C GLN A 76 -12.16 10.22 1.57
N PRO A 77 -11.59 11.42 1.78
CA PRO A 77 -10.62 11.70 2.84
C PRO A 77 -11.15 11.37 4.24
N ASN A 78 -12.42 11.70 4.54
CA ASN A 78 -13.00 11.47 5.87
C ASN A 78 -13.07 9.98 6.22
N ALA A 79 -13.43 9.14 5.26
CA ALA A 79 -13.53 7.69 5.48
C ALA A 79 -12.13 7.07 5.63
N LEU A 80 -11.17 7.48 4.79
CA LEU A 80 -9.79 7.04 4.91
C LEU A 80 -9.18 7.45 6.26
N ILE A 81 -9.31 8.72 6.65
CA ILE A 81 -8.81 9.24 7.94
C ILE A 81 -9.39 8.47 9.12
N GLU A 82 -10.69 8.17 9.10
CA GLU A 82 -11.32 7.34 10.14
C GLU A 82 -10.61 5.98 10.28
N LYS A 83 -10.27 5.33 9.17
CA LYS A 83 -9.63 4.00 9.20
C LYS A 83 -8.16 4.06 9.59
N LEU A 84 -7.45 5.10 9.17
CA LEU A 84 -6.07 5.38 9.60
C LEU A 84 -6.01 5.58 11.12
N LEU A 85 -6.90 6.41 11.68
CA LEU A 85 -6.97 6.66 13.12
C LEU A 85 -7.29 5.38 13.91
N ILE A 86 -8.22 4.56 13.42
CA ILE A 86 -8.53 3.27 14.05
C ILE A 86 -7.30 2.35 14.06
N ALA A 87 -6.56 2.24 12.96
CA ALA A 87 -5.35 1.42 12.90
C ALA A 87 -4.26 1.90 13.86
N LYS A 88 -4.00 3.21 13.90
CA LYS A 88 -3.01 3.80 14.82
C LYS A 88 -3.38 3.55 16.29
N ASN A 89 -4.66 3.69 16.64
CA ASN A 89 -5.14 3.42 17.99
C ASN A 89 -5.00 1.94 18.40
N LEU A 90 -4.88 1.03 17.43
CA LEU A 90 -4.61 -0.39 17.65
C LEU A 90 -3.11 -0.72 17.60
N GLY A 91 -2.24 0.28 17.48
CA GLY A 91 -0.79 0.14 17.43
C GLY A 91 -0.23 -0.33 16.09
N LEU A 92 -1.03 -0.26 15.01
CA LEU A 92 -0.58 -0.61 13.66
C LEU A 92 0.02 0.61 12.97
N LYS A 93 1.09 0.40 12.19
CA LYS A 93 1.58 1.40 11.25
C LYS A 93 0.60 1.59 10.09
N THR A 94 0.67 2.75 9.47
CA THR A 94 -0.28 3.17 8.43
C THR A 94 0.45 3.59 7.16
N CYS A 95 -0.01 3.04 6.03
CA CYS A 95 0.53 3.35 4.72
C CYS A 95 -0.58 3.70 3.72
N LEU A 96 -0.30 4.66 2.83
CA LEU A 96 -1.12 4.96 1.67
C LEU A 96 -0.29 4.83 0.39
N TYR A 97 -0.85 4.15 -0.60
CA TYR A 97 -0.42 4.18 -1.98
C TYR A 97 -1.40 5.00 -2.80
N SER A 98 -0.91 6.09 -3.39
CA SER A 98 -1.69 6.97 -4.25
C SER A 98 -1.01 7.15 -5.61
N GLY A 99 -1.84 7.32 -6.64
CA GLY A 99 -1.40 7.77 -7.96
C GLY A 99 -1.15 9.28 -8.02
N GLU A 100 -1.61 10.03 -7.02
CA GLU A 100 -1.41 11.47 -6.94
C GLU A 100 0.04 11.81 -6.60
N LYS A 101 0.48 12.99 -7.03
CA LYS A 101 1.80 13.53 -6.70
C LYS A 101 1.84 14.10 -5.27
N HIS A 102 0.72 14.59 -4.78
CA HIS A 102 0.61 15.26 -3.48
C HIS A 102 -0.65 14.80 -2.76
N ILE A 103 -0.53 14.56 -1.46
CA ILE A 103 -1.63 14.21 -0.56
C ILE A 103 -1.85 15.34 0.42
N GLY A 104 -3.12 15.66 0.69
CA GLY A 104 -3.49 16.70 1.65
C GLY A 104 -2.97 16.39 3.05
N ILE A 105 -2.55 17.44 3.77
CA ILE A 105 -1.97 17.32 5.12
C ILE A 105 -2.93 16.65 6.11
N ASN A 106 -4.24 16.82 5.90
CA ASN A 106 -5.29 16.19 6.70
C ASN A 106 -5.22 14.66 6.66
N ILE A 107 -4.75 14.07 5.55
CA ILE A 107 -4.50 12.63 5.42
C ILE A 107 -3.06 12.33 5.85
N SER A 108 -2.08 13.05 5.30
CA SER A 108 -0.68 12.65 5.41
C SER A 108 -0.12 12.69 6.84
N GLN A 109 -0.66 13.53 7.72
CA GLN A 109 -0.31 13.56 9.15
C GLN A 109 -0.67 12.26 9.89
N HIS A 110 -1.52 11.42 9.31
CA HIS A 110 -1.93 10.14 9.89
C HIS A 110 -1.23 8.95 9.25
N LEU A 111 -0.18 9.16 8.45
CA LEU A 111 0.57 8.10 7.79
C LEU A 111 1.95 7.94 8.42
N ASP A 112 2.42 6.70 8.48
CA ASP A 112 3.82 6.35 8.74
C ASP A 112 4.60 6.24 7.42
N PHE A 113 3.93 5.76 6.37
CA PHE A 113 4.51 5.61 5.04
C PHE A 113 3.58 6.14 3.95
N LEU A 114 4.18 6.70 2.89
CA LEU A 114 3.42 7.22 1.76
C LEU A 114 4.13 6.88 0.44
N LYS A 115 3.39 6.20 -0.45
CA LYS A 115 3.74 6.05 -1.86
C LYS A 115 2.94 7.04 -2.70
N THR A 116 3.62 7.84 -3.52
CA THR A 116 3.01 8.76 -4.49
C THR A 116 3.48 8.48 -5.91
N GLY A 117 2.70 8.93 -6.90
CA GLY A 117 3.02 8.84 -8.33
C GLY A 117 2.17 7.79 -9.06
N ASP A 118 1.68 8.20 -10.23
CA ASP A 118 0.90 7.38 -11.14
C ASP A 118 1.72 6.21 -11.68
N TRP A 119 1.06 5.11 -12.01
CA TRP A 119 1.74 3.99 -12.67
C TRP A 119 1.90 4.29 -14.15
N ARG A 120 3.14 4.14 -14.65
CA ARG A 120 3.51 4.32 -16.05
C ARG A 120 4.27 3.10 -16.54
N ALA A 121 3.73 2.43 -17.55
CA ALA A 121 4.27 1.18 -18.07
C ALA A 121 5.75 1.30 -18.48
N GLU A 122 6.14 2.43 -19.05
CA GLU A 122 7.49 2.73 -19.52
C GLU A 122 8.51 2.99 -18.40
N LEU A 123 8.05 3.27 -17.18
CA LEU A 123 8.92 3.56 -16.02
C LEU A 123 8.94 2.42 -14.98
N GLY A 124 7.91 1.56 -14.96
CA GLY A 124 7.79 0.46 -14.00
C GLY A 124 7.39 0.90 -12.58
N GLY A 125 7.32 -0.07 -11.66
CA GLY A 125 6.97 0.15 -10.25
C GLY A 125 8.17 0.53 -9.38
N LEU A 126 8.03 0.45 -8.05
CA LEU A 126 9.07 0.82 -7.08
C LEU A 126 10.35 -0.02 -7.21
N GLU A 127 10.25 -1.23 -7.77
CA GLU A 127 11.38 -2.10 -8.09
C GLU A 127 12.26 -1.58 -9.24
N SER A 128 11.74 -0.65 -10.04
CA SER A 128 12.44 -0.07 -11.18
C SER A 128 13.23 1.18 -10.76
N VAL A 129 14.50 1.23 -11.17
CA VAL A 129 15.37 2.41 -10.95
C VAL A 129 14.91 3.65 -11.71
N THR A 130 14.08 3.49 -12.74
CA THR A 130 13.57 4.59 -13.58
C THR A 130 12.18 5.06 -13.18
N THR A 131 11.59 4.50 -12.12
CA THR A 131 10.23 4.82 -11.70
C THR A 131 10.04 6.29 -11.35
N ASN A 132 8.87 6.85 -11.70
CA ASN A 132 8.40 8.15 -11.22
C ASN A 132 7.82 8.09 -9.79
N GLN A 133 7.62 6.88 -9.27
CA GLN A 133 6.97 6.66 -7.98
C GLN A 133 7.94 6.91 -6.83
N ILE A 134 7.43 7.42 -5.72
CA ILE A 134 8.25 7.75 -4.53
C ILE A 134 7.60 7.11 -3.32
N PHE A 135 8.35 6.29 -2.60
CA PHE A 135 8.00 5.76 -1.28
C PHE A 135 8.76 6.54 -0.20
N ARG A 136 8.04 7.06 0.81
CA ARG A 136 8.63 7.86 1.89
C ARG A 136 8.23 7.36 3.26
N ASP A 137 9.16 7.50 4.20
CA ASP A 137 8.85 7.56 5.64
C ASP A 137 8.33 8.96 5.98
N MET A 138 7.14 9.03 6.56
CA MET A 138 6.48 10.30 6.89
C MET A 138 6.96 10.92 8.20
N ASN A 139 7.60 10.14 9.06
CA ASN A 139 8.19 10.62 10.32
C ASN A 139 9.54 11.30 10.07
N THR A 140 10.34 10.79 9.13
CA THR A 140 11.69 11.32 8.82
C THR A 140 11.73 12.15 7.53
N GLY A 141 10.77 11.93 6.61
CA GLY A 141 10.77 12.51 5.27
C GLY A 141 11.68 11.79 4.26
N GLU A 142 12.38 10.74 4.71
CA GLU A 142 13.34 9.99 3.91
C GLU A 142 12.67 9.32 2.71
N LYS A 143 13.35 9.32 1.56
CA LYS A 143 12.96 8.54 0.38
C LYS A 143 13.51 7.12 0.48
N LEU A 144 12.61 6.14 0.54
CA LEU A 144 12.91 4.74 0.82
C LEU A 144 12.84 3.81 -0.41
N ASN A 145 12.77 4.33 -1.63
CA ASN A 145 12.70 3.51 -2.86
C ASN A 145 13.80 2.45 -2.97
N HIS A 146 14.97 2.70 -2.39
CA HIS A 146 16.10 1.77 -2.43
C HIS A 146 15.77 0.41 -1.80
N LEU A 147 14.78 0.33 -0.91
CA LEU A 147 14.33 -0.91 -0.28
C LEU A 147 13.58 -1.88 -1.22
N PHE A 148 13.13 -1.39 -2.38
CA PHE A 148 12.37 -2.19 -3.36
C PHE A 148 13.24 -2.71 -4.50
N ILE A 149 14.44 -2.15 -4.67
CA ILE A 149 15.36 -2.52 -5.74
C ILE A 149 16.13 -3.77 -5.28
N LYS A 150 16.02 -4.86 -6.04
CA LYS A 150 16.83 -6.05 -5.79
C LYS A 150 18.28 -5.76 -6.14
N ASP A 151 19.18 -5.93 -5.18
CA ASP A 151 20.62 -5.79 -5.41
C ASP A 151 21.09 -6.80 -6.47
N PRO A 152 21.74 -6.37 -7.57
CA PRO A 152 22.34 -7.28 -8.55
C PRO A 152 23.50 -8.11 -7.99
N ILE A 153 24.01 -7.78 -6.80
CA ILE A 153 25.28 -8.29 -6.27
C ILE A 153 25.12 -9.70 -5.67
N ASN A 154 23.92 -10.12 -5.25
CA ASN A 154 23.72 -11.42 -4.60
C ASN A 154 23.32 -12.58 -5.53
N THR A 155 23.04 -12.33 -6.81
CA THR A 155 22.73 -13.41 -7.77
C THR A 155 23.93 -14.27 -8.16
N ASN A 156 25.17 -13.77 -7.96
CA ASN A 156 26.39 -14.53 -8.24
C ASN A 156 26.90 -15.37 -7.04
N LEU A 157 26.39 -15.13 -5.81
CA LEU A 157 26.81 -15.90 -4.63
C LEU A 157 25.99 -17.18 -4.41
N LEU A 158 24.84 -17.32 -5.08
CA LEU A 158 23.94 -18.48 -4.95
C LEU A 158 24.12 -19.56 -6.03
N GLN A 159 25.01 -19.37 -7.01
CA GLN A 159 25.36 -20.44 -7.96
C GLN A 159 26.23 -21.57 -7.35
N GLY A 160 26.59 -21.48 -6.06
CA GLY A 160 27.42 -22.46 -5.35
C GLY A 160 26.69 -23.44 -4.42
N ALA A 161 25.36 -23.34 -4.24
CA ALA A 161 24.63 -24.15 -3.26
C ALA A 161 23.61 -25.10 -3.89
N ASN A 162 23.94 -25.71 -5.04
CA ASN A 162 23.32 -26.96 -5.43
C ASN A 162 23.97 -28.08 -4.62
N ASN A 163 23.37 -28.42 -3.46
CA ASN A 163 23.31 -29.76 -2.85
C ASN A 163 23.03 -29.64 -1.35
N VAL A 164 21.75 -29.53 -1.00
CA VAL A 164 21.24 -30.20 0.21
C VAL A 164 19.78 -30.52 -0.03
N ALA A 165 19.53 -31.78 -0.33
CA ALA A 165 18.24 -32.41 -0.20
C ALA A 165 18.04 -32.78 1.29
N ALA A 166 16.97 -32.27 1.89
CA ALA A 166 16.17 -32.88 2.96
C ALA A 166 14.94 -32.01 3.22
#